data_AF-A0A4D9CXN2-F1
#
_entry.id   AF-A0A4D9CXN2-F1
#
_cell.length_a   1.000
_cell.length_b   1.000
_cell.length_c   1.000
_cell.angle_alpha   90.00
_cell.angle_beta   90.00
_cell.angle_gamma   90.00
#
_symmetry.space_group_name_H-M   'P 1'
#
loop_
_entity.id
_entity.type
_entity.pdbx_description
1 polymer ?
#
loop_
_entity_poly.entity_id
_entity_poly.type
_entity_poly.pdbx_seq_one_letter_code
_entity_poly.pdbx_strand_id
1 'polypeptide(L)'
;MPFITPPVLRRSILLNALPPFASRNSCFLQPVLTTCFRGRFFAAAATAHRAVDIKNKEESHLLDAAPPIQNFINGVFVPSKAKKWIPLRNPATQEVLGRVPESTLGELESAVTAASHALVAWREVPIQQRQRVMFKLQHLIRENTEALAESITREQGKTLADARGDVFRGLEVVELTCGTASLMMGETMEGLANGVDTYSYKQPLGVCAGICPFNFPAMIPLWMFPVAVTCGNTYLLKPSERDPGAALLLAQMATEAGLPPGVLNIVHGTKHTVDFLCDHPSIKEAVARAEALMEEGAKEGAEILLDGRGIKVEGYPNGNFLGPSLLLFSSAAMAARNVAYREEIFAPVLNVVCVDSLEEAIQFVNASPYGNGTAIFTSSGAAARKYQKEIDVGQVGINVPIPVPLPFFSFTGSRGSLRGDLHFYGKEGVAFYTQTKTITSNWQFHAASAQAASSMPTLK
;
A
#
# COMPACT_ATOMS: atom_id res chain seq x y z
N MET A 1 -15.08 42.95 -10.07
CA MET A 1 -15.67 41.68 -9.58
C MET A 1 -14.55 40.67 -9.44
N PRO A 2 -14.33 40.05 -8.27
CA PRO A 2 -13.35 38.98 -8.13
C PRO A 2 -13.95 37.64 -8.59
N PHE A 3 -13.27 36.94 -9.50
CA PHE A 3 -13.55 35.53 -9.76
C PHE A 3 -12.80 34.69 -8.74
N ILE A 4 -13.52 34.00 -7.85
CA ILE A 4 -12.97 33.00 -6.95
C ILE A 4 -13.10 31.64 -7.65
N THR A 5 -11.97 31.06 -8.05
CA THR A 5 -11.91 29.68 -8.52
C THR A 5 -11.51 28.74 -7.37
N PRO A 6 -12.21 27.61 -7.16
CA PRO A 6 -11.86 26.66 -6.11
C PRO A 6 -10.62 25.82 -6.49
N PRO A 7 -9.86 25.31 -5.51
CA PRO A 7 -8.74 24.40 -5.77
C PRO A 7 -9.24 23.03 -6.23
N VAL A 8 -8.84 22.61 -7.44
CA VAL A 8 -9.13 21.27 -7.97
C VAL A 8 -8.05 20.30 -7.49
N LEU A 9 -8.39 19.41 -6.56
CA LEU A 9 -7.54 18.24 -6.27
C LEU A 9 -7.49 17.33 -7.49
N ARG A 10 -6.28 17.05 -8.00
CA ARG A 10 -6.06 15.89 -8.88
C ARG A 10 -5.99 14.63 -8.03
N ARG A 11 -6.74 13.60 -8.42
CA ARG A 11 -6.80 12.30 -7.74
C ARG A 11 -5.95 11.27 -8.49
N SER A 12 -5.08 10.59 -7.76
CA SER A 12 -4.43 9.34 -8.18
C SER A 12 -4.22 8.47 -6.94
N ILE A 13 -4.59 7.18 -6.99
CA ILE A 13 -4.52 6.24 -5.85
C ILE A 13 -4.08 4.88 -6.38
N LEU A 14 -3.15 4.23 -5.68
CA LEU A 14 -2.48 3.01 -6.11
C LEU A 14 -2.64 1.87 -5.09
N LEU A 15 -2.73 0.64 -5.58
CA LEU A 15 -2.83 -0.62 -4.84
C LEU A 15 -1.80 -1.61 -5.43
N ASN A 16 -1.31 -2.58 -4.64
CA ASN A 16 -0.29 -3.51 -5.14
C ASN A 16 -0.19 -4.87 -4.39
N ALA A 17 0.41 -5.88 -5.05
CA ALA A 17 0.53 -7.27 -4.60
C ALA A 17 1.90 -7.88 -4.95
N LEU A 18 2.30 -8.99 -4.30
CA LEU A 18 3.65 -9.59 -4.40
C LEU A 18 3.70 -11.14 -4.28
N PRO A 19 4.78 -11.81 -4.73
CA PRO A 19 4.86 -13.28 -5.00
C PRO A 19 5.75 -14.11 -4.04
N PRO A 20 5.89 -15.46 -4.24
CA PRO A 20 6.56 -16.39 -3.31
C PRO A 20 7.81 -17.16 -3.86
N PHE A 21 8.38 -18.07 -3.05
CA PHE A 21 9.44 -19.04 -3.40
C PHE A 21 9.11 -20.47 -2.86
N ALA A 22 9.75 -21.52 -3.39
CA ALA A 22 9.47 -22.95 -3.10
C ALA A 22 10.39 -23.57 -2.01
N SER A 23 10.27 -24.82 -1.50
CA SER A 23 9.65 -26.09 -1.97
C SER A 23 9.37 -27.04 -0.74
N ARG A 24 9.25 -28.40 -0.71
CA ARG A 24 9.58 -29.55 -1.60
C ARG A 24 8.94 -30.89 -1.11
N ASN A 25 9.11 -31.97 -1.89
CA ASN A 25 9.11 -33.42 -1.51
C ASN A 25 7.89 -34.11 -0.83
N SER A 26 6.89 -34.48 -1.63
CA SER A 26 6.38 -35.86 -1.87
C SER A 26 6.33 -36.95 -0.76
N CYS A 27 5.14 -37.54 -0.51
CA CYS A 27 4.83 -38.98 -0.78
C CYS A 27 3.37 -39.45 -0.48
N PHE A 28 2.56 -39.60 -1.55
CA PHE A 28 1.55 -40.63 -1.88
C PHE A 28 0.57 -41.35 -0.88
N LEU A 29 -0.68 -41.46 -1.38
CA LEU A 29 -1.61 -42.63 -1.42
C LEU A 29 -2.62 -42.96 -0.27
N GLN A 30 -3.81 -42.36 -0.43
CA GLN A 30 -5.17 -42.97 -0.45
C GLN A 30 -5.95 -43.42 0.83
N PRO A 31 -7.30 -43.49 0.77
CA PRO A 31 -8.22 -43.48 1.93
C PRO A 31 -9.20 -44.69 1.99
N VAL A 32 -10.23 -44.65 2.87
CA VAL A 32 -11.52 -45.36 2.62
C VAL A 32 -12.73 -44.72 3.33
N LEU A 33 -13.88 -44.83 2.64
CA LEU A 33 -15.29 -44.49 2.90
C LEU A 33 -15.78 -43.85 4.23
N THR A 34 -16.36 -42.65 4.04
CA THR A 34 -17.70 -42.19 4.44
C THR A 34 -18.74 -43.22 4.93
N THR A 35 -19.62 -42.83 5.87
CA THR A 35 -21.00 -43.36 5.93
C THR A 35 -22.00 -42.32 6.48
N CYS A 36 -23.25 -42.35 6.02
CA CYS A 36 -24.24 -41.29 6.27
C CYS A 36 -25.13 -41.53 7.51
N PHE A 37 -25.54 -40.45 8.18
CA PHE A 37 -26.75 -40.43 9.02
C PHE A 37 -27.56 -39.14 8.80
N ARG A 38 -28.81 -39.27 8.37
CA ARG A 38 -29.82 -38.19 8.34
C ARG A 38 -30.79 -38.37 9.51
N GLY A 39 -31.10 -37.31 10.25
CA GLY A 39 -32.29 -37.28 11.13
C GLY A 39 -32.15 -36.62 12.50
N ARG A 40 -31.79 -35.32 12.60
CA ARG A 40 -31.90 -34.54 13.85
C ARG A 40 -31.97 -33.01 13.70
N PHE A 41 -32.54 -32.50 12.60
CA PHE A 41 -32.36 -31.09 12.20
C PHE A 41 -33.14 -30.01 12.98
N PHE A 42 -34.31 -30.30 13.56
CA PHE A 42 -35.13 -29.24 14.19
C PHE A 42 -34.70 -28.82 15.60
N ALA A 43 -34.07 -29.71 16.39
CA ALA A 43 -33.50 -29.33 17.69
C ALA A 43 -32.18 -28.55 17.53
N ALA A 44 -31.39 -28.88 16.50
CA ALA A 44 -30.07 -28.32 16.27
C ALA A 44 -30.09 -26.82 15.94
N ALA A 45 -31.12 -26.33 15.25
CA ALA A 45 -31.22 -24.91 14.88
C ALA A 45 -31.34 -23.98 16.11
N ALA A 46 -32.14 -24.37 17.11
CA ALA A 46 -32.34 -23.57 18.32
C ALA A 46 -31.10 -23.53 19.22
N THR A 47 -30.37 -24.65 19.35
CA THR A 47 -29.09 -24.68 20.06
C THR A 47 -27.98 -23.99 19.28
N ALA A 48 -27.96 -24.06 17.94
CA ALA A 48 -27.02 -23.32 17.11
C ALA A 48 -27.20 -21.80 17.25
N HIS A 49 -28.43 -21.28 17.13
CA HIS A 49 -28.70 -19.86 17.38
C HIS A 49 -28.24 -19.44 18.78
N ARG A 50 -28.62 -20.19 19.82
CA ARG A 50 -28.25 -19.86 21.21
C ARG A 50 -26.73 -19.94 21.46
N ALA A 51 -26.01 -20.83 20.78
CA ALA A 51 -24.55 -20.92 20.86
C ALA A 51 -23.86 -19.77 20.08
N VAL A 52 -24.42 -19.34 18.96
CA VAL A 52 -23.99 -18.15 18.22
C VAL A 52 -24.23 -16.89 19.05
N ASP A 53 -25.39 -16.74 19.69
CA ASP A 53 -25.68 -15.61 20.59
C ASP A 53 -24.75 -15.55 21.81
N ILE A 54 -24.30 -16.70 22.32
CA ILE A 54 -23.30 -16.77 23.41
C ILE A 54 -21.93 -16.36 22.87
N LYS A 55 -21.44 -16.95 21.77
CA LYS A 55 -20.17 -16.55 21.14
C LYS A 55 -20.11 -15.06 20.81
N ASN A 56 -21.18 -14.51 20.20
CA ASN A 56 -21.25 -13.10 19.84
C ASN A 56 -21.15 -12.18 21.08
N LYS A 57 -21.66 -12.61 22.25
CA LYS A 57 -21.54 -11.87 23.51
C LYS A 57 -20.16 -12.00 24.15
N GLU A 58 -19.56 -13.19 24.10
CA GLU A 58 -18.20 -13.42 24.57
C GLU A 58 -17.19 -12.61 23.74
N GLU A 59 -17.33 -12.59 22.41
CA GLU A 59 -16.50 -11.76 21.53
C GLU A 59 -16.73 -10.25 21.75
N SER A 60 -17.97 -9.81 22.02
CA SER A 60 -18.25 -8.42 22.40
C SER A 60 -17.49 -8.04 23.69
N HIS A 61 -17.61 -8.85 24.74
CA HIS A 61 -16.94 -8.58 26.02
C HIS A 61 -15.40 -8.58 25.90
N LEU A 62 -14.83 -9.46 25.09
CA LEU A 62 -13.39 -9.47 24.81
C LEU A 62 -12.94 -8.22 24.04
N LEU A 63 -13.73 -7.77 23.05
CA LEU A 63 -13.46 -6.53 22.32
C LEU A 63 -13.59 -5.28 23.22
N ASP A 64 -14.57 -5.26 24.12
CA ASP A 64 -14.81 -4.17 25.08
C ASP A 64 -13.72 -4.10 26.17
N ALA A 65 -13.04 -5.20 26.47
CA ALA A 65 -11.87 -5.24 27.36
C ALA A 65 -10.54 -4.88 26.66
N ALA A 66 -10.42 -5.09 25.35
CA ALA A 66 -9.16 -4.91 24.61
C ALA A 66 -8.71 -3.42 24.51
N PRO A 67 -7.40 -3.12 24.53
CA PRO A 67 -6.91 -1.74 24.50
C PRO A 67 -7.25 -1.02 23.18
N PRO A 68 -7.71 0.24 23.23
CA PRO A 68 -8.06 0.99 22.02
C PRO A 68 -6.81 1.50 21.29
N ILE A 69 -6.70 1.16 20.01
CA ILE A 69 -5.69 1.72 19.11
C ILE A 69 -6.07 3.17 18.80
N GLN A 70 -5.09 4.07 18.86
CA GLN A 70 -5.27 5.51 18.69
C GLN A 70 -5.03 5.95 17.24
N ASN A 71 -5.76 6.96 16.78
CA ASN A 71 -5.39 7.71 15.58
C ASN A 71 -4.12 8.54 15.89
N PHE A 72 -3.32 8.89 14.88
CA PHE A 72 -2.17 9.80 15.06
C PHE A 72 -2.48 11.09 14.31
N ILE A 73 -2.82 12.16 15.02
CA ILE A 73 -3.27 13.41 14.40
C ILE A 73 -2.47 14.56 15.00
N ASN A 74 -1.98 15.46 14.15
CA ASN A 74 -1.20 16.62 14.56
C ASN A 74 0.03 16.26 15.43
N GLY A 75 0.74 15.17 15.11
CA GLY A 75 1.94 14.74 15.83
C GLY A 75 1.70 14.06 17.18
N VAL A 76 0.45 13.73 17.55
CA VAL A 76 0.12 13.07 18.82
C VAL A 76 -0.88 11.92 18.63
N PHE A 77 -0.85 10.95 19.55
CA PHE A 77 -1.83 9.87 19.61
C PHE A 77 -3.16 10.36 20.22
N VAL A 78 -4.24 10.24 19.46
CA VAL A 78 -5.59 10.72 19.81
C VAL A 78 -6.53 9.54 20.07
N PRO A 79 -7.10 9.40 21.29
CA PRO A 79 -8.13 8.41 21.58
C PRO A 79 -9.38 8.67 20.73
N SER A 80 -9.88 7.63 20.05
CA SER A 80 -11.04 7.80 19.17
C SER A 80 -12.38 7.76 19.91
N LYS A 81 -13.33 8.55 19.41
CA LYS A 81 -14.75 8.61 19.79
C LYS A 81 -15.62 7.64 18.97
N ALA A 82 -15.01 6.73 18.22
CA ALA A 82 -15.70 5.73 17.43
C ALA A 82 -16.69 4.89 18.26
N LYS A 83 -17.87 4.63 17.69
CA LYS A 83 -18.86 3.69 18.24
C LYS A 83 -18.67 2.26 17.72
N LYS A 84 -17.96 2.11 16.59
CA LYS A 84 -17.66 0.84 15.95
C LYS A 84 -16.16 0.59 16.04
N TRP A 85 -15.83 -0.60 16.52
CA TRP A 85 -14.46 -1.05 16.74
C TRP A 85 -14.23 -2.37 16.00
N ILE A 86 -12.99 -2.62 15.60
CA ILE A 86 -12.55 -3.77 14.81
C ILE A 86 -11.54 -4.53 15.67
N PRO A 87 -11.67 -5.84 15.89
CA PRO A 87 -10.71 -6.61 16.67
C PRO A 87 -9.36 -6.67 15.95
N LEU A 88 -8.32 -6.06 16.55
CA LEU A 88 -6.94 -6.36 16.19
C LEU A 88 -6.61 -7.72 16.81
N ARG A 89 -6.36 -8.73 15.99
CA ARG A 89 -6.09 -10.09 16.46
C ARG A 89 -4.66 -10.48 16.15
N ASN A 90 -4.05 -11.19 17.09
CA ASN A 90 -2.88 -12.00 16.77
C ASN A 90 -3.35 -13.13 15.84
N PRO A 91 -2.84 -13.24 14.60
CA PRO A 91 -3.32 -14.24 13.65
C PRO A 91 -2.96 -15.66 14.09
N ALA A 92 -1.91 -15.82 14.89
CA ALA A 92 -1.62 -17.06 15.60
C ALA A 92 -2.65 -17.28 16.72
N THR A 93 -2.58 -16.55 17.84
CA THR A 93 -3.36 -16.89 19.05
C THR A 93 -4.87 -16.64 18.95
N GLN A 94 -5.34 -15.84 17.99
CA GLN A 94 -6.70 -15.28 17.87
C GLN A 94 -7.18 -14.41 19.05
N GLU A 95 -6.28 -14.19 20.02
CA GLU A 95 -6.37 -13.19 21.07
C GLU A 95 -6.60 -11.81 20.46
N VAL A 96 -7.52 -11.04 21.06
CA VAL A 96 -7.77 -9.66 20.68
C VAL A 96 -6.72 -8.78 21.35
N LEU A 97 -5.64 -8.51 20.62
CA LEU A 97 -4.51 -7.67 21.03
C LEU A 97 -4.92 -6.23 21.37
N GLY A 98 -5.97 -5.76 20.70
CA GLY A 98 -6.49 -4.40 20.80
C GLY A 98 -7.73 -4.21 19.95
N ARG A 99 -8.24 -2.99 19.91
CA ARG A 99 -9.38 -2.62 19.06
C ARG A 99 -9.09 -1.39 18.20
N VAL A 100 -9.22 -1.53 16.90
CA VAL A 100 -9.01 -0.47 15.91
C VAL A 100 -10.31 0.31 15.69
N PRO A 101 -10.32 1.65 15.75
CA PRO A 101 -11.54 2.43 15.55
C PRO A 101 -11.92 2.50 14.07
N GLU A 102 -13.21 2.39 13.78
CA GLU A 102 -13.78 2.97 12.56
C GLU A 102 -13.92 4.48 12.78
N SER A 103 -12.92 5.26 12.34
CA SER A 103 -12.83 6.69 12.66
C SER A 103 -14.08 7.46 12.24
N THR A 104 -14.50 8.36 13.11
CA THR A 104 -15.66 9.23 12.90
C THR A 104 -15.32 10.36 11.92
N LEU A 105 -16.33 10.87 11.20
CA LEU A 105 -16.14 11.95 10.22
C LEU A 105 -15.36 13.15 10.78
N GLY A 106 -15.68 13.61 11.99
CA GLY A 106 -14.97 14.72 12.63
C GLY A 106 -13.50 14.44 12.99
N GLU A 107 -13.10 13.18 13.13
CA GLU A 107 -11.68 12.80 13.32
C GLU A 107 -10.94 12.79 11.97
N LEU A 108 -11.61 12.36 10.91
CA LEU A 108 -11.11 12.42 9.54
C LEU A 108 -10.95 13.89 9.07
N GLU A 109 -11.96 14.72 9.32
CA GLU A 109 -11.92 16.18 9.11
C GLU A 109 -10.84 16.87 9.96
N SER A 110 -10.64 16.44 11.21
CA SER A 110 -9.56 16.95 12.07
C SER A 110 -8.16 16.60 11.52
N ALA A 111 -7.99 15.42 10.91
CA ALA A 111 -6.75 15.04 10.25
C ALA A 111 -6.50 15.85 8.96
N VAL A 112 -7.54 16.10 8.16
CA VAL A 112 -7.45 16.99 6.98
C VAL A 112 -7.16 18.44 7.40
N THR A 113 -7.77 18.93 8.47
CA THR A 113 -7.50 20.27 9.03
C THR A 113 -6.05 20.40 9.51
N ALA A 114 -5.55 19.41 10.27
CA ALA A 114 -4.16 19.38 10.72
C ALA A 114 -3.17 19.37 9.53
N ALA A 115 -3.42 18.52 8.54
CA ALA A 115 -2.64 18.45 7.30
C ALA A 115 -2.68 19.78 6.51
N SER A 116 -3.84 20.44 6.45
CA SER A 116 -4.02 21.70 5.72
C SER A 116 -3.33 22.88 6.40
N HIS A 117 -3.37 22.95 7.74
CA HIS A 117 -2.64 23.97 8.49
C HIS A 117 -1.12 23.77 8.41
N ALA A 118 -0.64 22.53 8.60
CA ALA A 118 0.78 22.20 8.53
C ALA A 118 1.37 22.47 7.14
N LEU A 119 0.59 22.24 6.07
CA LEU A 119 1.00 22.44 4.68
C LEU A 119 1.48 23.86 4.40
N VAL A 120 0.84 24.89 4.99
CA VAL A 120 1.17 26.31 4.72
C VAL A 120 2.61 26.63 5.09
N ALA A 121 3.11 26.10 6.22
CA ALA A 121 4.50 26.26 6.61
C ALA A 121 5.42 25.23 5.93
N TRP A 122 5.01 23.96 5.89
CA TRP A 122 5.87 22.85 5.45
C TRP A 122 6.31 22.94 3.99
N ARG A 123 5.44 23.43 3.10
CA ARG A 123 5.76 23.63 1.68
C ARG A 123 6.93 24.58 1.45
N GLU A 124 7.08 25.59 2.31
CA GLU A 124 8.11 26.64 2.22
C GLU A 124 9.40 26.26 2.99
N VAL A 125 9.40 25.17 3.78
CA VAL A 125 10.61 24.65 4.43
C VAL A 125 11.59 24.17 3.36
N PRO A 126 12.84 24.69 3.30
CA PRO A 126 13.80 24.35 2.25
C PRO A 126 14.07 22.85 2.13
N ILE A 127 14.23 22.36 0.90
CA ILE A 127 14.37 20.93 0.61
C ILE A 127 15.51 20.25 1.40
N GLN A 128 16.61 20.94 1.65
CA GLN A 128 17.74 20.45 2.45
C GLN A 128 17.37 20.23 3.93
N GLN A 129 16.40 20.98 4.45
CA GLN A 129 15.86 20.76 5.81
C GLN A 129 14.90 19.57 5.82
N ARG A 130 14.08 19.40 4.79
CA ARG A 130 13.18 18.24 4.64
C ARG A 130 13.97 16.93 4.49
N GLN A 131 15.07 16.94 3.72
CA GLN A 131 16.02 15.82 3.62
C GLN A 131 16.65 15.45 4.97
N ARG A 132 16.96 16.41 5.86
CA ARG A 132 17.52 16.12 7.19
C ARG A 132 16.56 15.34 8.09
N VAL A 133 15.24 15.52 7.92
CA VAL A 133 14.24 14.68 8.59
C VAL A 133 14.33 13.25 8.07
N MET A 134 14.46 13.05 6.75
CA MET A 134 14.61 11.70 6.17
C MET A 134 15.91 11.00 6.61
N PHE A 135 17.03 11.74 6.68
CA PHE A 135 18.31 11.20 7.19
C PHE A 135 18.22 10.71 8.64
N LYS A 136 17.42 11.38 9.49
CA LYS A 136 17.12 10.92 10.85
C LYS A 136 16.14 9.74 10.85
N LEU A 137 15.09 9.81 10.03
CA LEU A 137 14.07 8.76 9.96
C LEU A 137 14.65 7.42 9.51
N GLN A 138 15.53 7.38 8.50
CA GLN A 138 16.18 6.13 8.07
C GLN A 138 17.09 5.55 9.18
N HIS A 139 17.75 6.40 9.98
CA HIS A 139 18.51 5.94 11.14
C HIS A 139 17.60 5.37 12.24
N LEU A 140 16.51 6.07 12.61
CA LEU A 140 15.55 5.57 13.61
C LEU A 140 14.91 4.23 13.18
N ILE A 141 14.60 4.06 11.89
CA ILE A 141 14.08 2.79 11.34
C ILE A 141 15.14 1.68 11.44
N ARG A 142 16.42 1.98 11.16
CA ARG A 142 17.53 1.03 11.33
C ARG A 142 17.68 0.58 12.79
N GLU A 143 17.75 1.51 13.74
CA GLU A 143 17.85 1.17 15.17
C GLU A 143 16.64 0.38 15.70
N ASN A 144 15.44 0.65 15.19
CA ASN A 144 14.19 0.04 15.64
C ASN A 144 13.66 -1.07 14.71
N THR A 145 14.50 -1.64 13.84
CA THR A 145 14.08 -2.66 12.86
C THR A 145 13.48 -3.90 13.54
N GLU A 146 14.01 -4.31 14.70
CA GLU A 146 13.47 -5.44 15.47
C GLU A 146 12.08 -5.15 16.06
N ALA A 147 11.88 -3.97 16.68
CA ALA A 147 10.58 -3.59 17.24
C ALA A 147 9.49 -3.44 16.16
N LEU A 148 9.87 -2.95 14.97
CA LEU A 148 8.99 -2.96 13.80
C LEU A 148 8.70 -4.39 13.34
N ALA A 149 9.71 -5.25 13.22
CA ALA A 149 9.54 -6.64 12.79
C ALA A 149 8.66 -7.46 13.76
N GLU A 150 8.83 -7.28 15.07
CA GLU A 150 7.99 -7.89 16.11
C GLU A 150 6.53 -7.43 16.01
N SER A 151 6.28 -6.13 15.81
CA SER A 151 4.91 -5.59 15.61
C SER A 151 4.26 -6.21 14.36
N ILE A 152 4.98 -6.28 13.24
CA ILE A 152 4.48 -6.91 12.00
C ILE A 152 4.20 -8.40 12.22
N THR A 153 5.12 -9.17 12.81
CA THR A 153 4.90 -10.61 13.07
C THR A 153 3.74 -10.84 14.04
N ARG A 154 3.55 -9.98 15.06
CA ARG A 154 2.49 -10.12 16.07
C ARG A 154 1.09 -9.84 15.53
N GLU A 155 0.95 -8.90 14.59
CA GLU A 155 -0.35 -8.46 14.06
C GLU A 155 -0.66 -9.08 12.67
N GLN A 156 0.33 -9.19 11.79
CA GLN A 156 0.18 -9.69 10.41
C GLN A 156 0.47 -11.19 10.27
N GLY A 157 1.38 -11.74 11.08
CA GLY A 157 1.62 -13.19 11.20
C GLY A 157 2.76 -13.77 10.35
N LYS A 158 3.40 -13.01 9.47
CA LYS A 158 4.62 -13.44 8.75
C LYS A 158 5.79 -13.70 9.69
N THR A 159 6.81 -14.43 9.23
CA THR A 159 7.99 -14.70 10.06
C THR A 159 8.79 -13.43 10.34
N LEU A 160 9.58 -13.41 11.42
CA LEU A 160 10.48 -12.29 11.72
C LEU A 160 11.51 -12.02 10.60
N ALA A 161 11.83 -13.02 9.76
CA ALA A 161 12.70 -12.81 8.60
C ALA A 161 11.97 -12.00 7.51
N ASP A 162 10.73 -12.38 7.19
CA ASP A 162 9.89 -11.65 6.22
C ASP A 162 9.55 -10.24 6.73
N ALA A 163 9.35 -10.08 8.04
CA ALA A 163 9.08 -8.81 8.70
C ALA A 163 10.29 -7.87 8.69
N ARG A 164 11.52 -8.37 8.90
CA ARG A 164 12.74 -7.58 8.66
C ARG A 164 12.87 -7.19 7.18
N GLY A 165 12.50 -8.09 6.26
CA GLY A 165 12.46 -7.79 4.82
C GLY A 165 11.49 -6.65 4.46
N ASP A 166 10.29 -6.66 5.04
CA ASP A 166 9.26 -5.61 4.94
C ASP A 166 9.82 -4.24 5.37
N VAL A 167 10.40 -4.17 6.57
CA VAL A 167 11.04 -2.95 7.09
C VAL A 167 12.19 -2.49 6.19
N PHE A 168 13.08 -3.41 5.78
CA PHE A 168 14.25 -3.10 4.97
C PHE A 168 13.88 -2.54 3.58
N ARG A 169 12.92 -3.14 2.88
CA ARG A 169 12.45 -2.69 1.56
C ARG A 169 11.65 -1.37 1.63
N GLY A 170 11.16 -0.99 2.81
CA GLY A 170 10.63 0.36 3.08
C GLY A 170 11.74 1.37 3.36
N LEU A 171 12.70 1.01 4.22
CA LEU A 171 13.88 1.80 4.59
C LEU A 171 14.69 2.26 3.37
N GLU A 172 14.93 1.37 2.40
CA GLU A 172 15.62 1.68 1.14
C GLU A 172 14.96 2.87 0.38
N VAL A 173 13.64 3.06 0.48
CA VAL A 173 12.94 4.22 -0.12
C VAL A 173 13.12 5.50 0.69
N VAL A 174 13.24 5.42 2.02
CA VAL A 174 13.60 6.58 2.86
C VAL A 174 15.02 7.06 2.53
N GLU A 175 15.94 6.12 2.32
CA GLU A 175 17.33 6.39 1.93
C GLU A 175 17.44 7.04 0.55
N LEU A 176 16.68 6.54 -0.44
CA LEU A 176 16.50 7.23 -1.72
C LEU A 176 15.95 8.65 -1.53
N THR A 177 14.96 8.81 -0.65
CA THR A 177 14.29 10.08 -0.40
C THR A 177 15.23 11.13 0.22
N CYS A 178 16.29 10.69 0.92
CA CYS A 178 17.38 11.57 1.35
C CYS A 178 18.09 12.27 0.15
N GLY A 179 18.01 11.71 -1.06
CA GLY A 179 18.56 12.30 -2.31
C GLY A 179 17.62 13.24 -3.06
N THR A 180 16.34 13.39 -2.66
CA THR A 180 15.26 14.00 -3.46
C THR A 180 15.49 15.44 -3.94
N ALA A 181 16.42 16.22 -3.37
CA ALA A 181 16.73 17.57 -3.89
C ALA A 181 17.13 17.60 -5.37
N SER A 182 17.86 16.60 -5.87
CA SER A 182 18.21 16.51 -7.29
C SER A 182 17.00 16.23 -8.17
N LEU A 183 16.03 15.47 -7.66
CA LEU A 183 14.79 15.12 -8.35
C LEU A 183 13.76 16.26 -8.35
N MET A 184 13.83 17.14 -7.35
CA MET A 184 13.01 18.36 -7.22
C MET A 184 13.44 19.51 -8.13
N MET A 185 14.62 19.43 -8.76
CA MET A 185 15.05 20.43 -9.75
C MET A 185 14.09 20.47 -10.94
N GLY A 186 13.79 21.69 -11.41
CA GLY A 186 13.16 21.93 -12.70
C GLY A 186 14.20 22.15 -13.80
N GLU A 187 13.76 22.74 -14.90
CA GLU A 187 14.55 22.96 -16.12
C GLU A 187 14.65 24.46 -16.41
N THR A 188 15.66 24.88 -17.20
CA THR A 188 15.84 26.28 -17.61
C THR A 188 16.34 26.37 -19.05
N MET A 189 15.90 27.40 -19.75
CA MET A 189 16.24 27.73 -21.13
C MET A 189 16.29 29.25 -21.27
N GLU A 190 17.50 29.78 -21.34
CA GLU A 190 17.77 31.19 -21.62
C GLU A 190 17.51 31.51 -23.10
N GLY A 191 17.12 32.74 -23.41
CA GLY A 191 17.08 33.25 -24.78
C GLY A 191 16.04 32.59 -25.71
N LEU A 192 14.90 32.12 -25.16
CA LEU A 192 13.74 31.66 -25.95
C LEU A 192 13.28 32.72 -26.97
N ALA A 193 13.44 34.00 -26.63
CA ALA A 193 13.45 35.13 -27.55
C ALA A 193 14.34 36.25 -26.99
N ASN A 194 14.49 37.35 -27.73
CA ASN A 194 15.29 38.51 -27.29
C ASN A 194 14.81 39.06 -25.93
N GLY A 195 15.60 38.85 -24.87
CA GLY A 195 15.27 39.24 -23.50
C GLY A 195 14.15 38.40 -22.85
N VAL A 196 13.93 37.17 -23.32
CA VAL A 196 12.89 36.26 -22.82
C VAL A 196 13.52 34.91 -22.45
N ASP A 197 13.46 34.57 -21.17
CA ASP A 197 13.91 33.29 -20.64
C ASP A 197 12.73 32.44 -20.19
N THR A 198 12.90 31.12 -20.07
CA THR A 198 11.87 30.22 -19.57
C THR A 198 12.45 29.14 -18.66
N TYR A 199 11.83 28.95 -17.50
CA TYR A 199 12.25 27.98 -16.49
C TYR A 199 11.04 27.31 -15.83
N SER A 200 11.26 26.18 -15.16
CA SER A 200 10.21 25.44 -14.46
C SER A 200 10.54 25.15 -12.99
N TYR A 201 9.50 25.02 -12.18
CA TYR A 201 9.58 24.60 -10.78
C TYR A 201 8.67 23.39 -10.55
N LYS A 202 9.16 22.40 -9.79
CA LYS A 202 8.33 21.33 -9.24
C LYS A 202 7.78 21.78 -7.89
N GLN A 203 6.48 22.06 -7.82
CA GLN A 203 5.81 22.48 -6.58
C GLN A 203 5.00 21.33 -5.99
N PRO A 204 4.82 21.22 -4.66
CA PRO A 204 3.93 20.21 -4.07
C PRO A 204 2.49 20.36 -4.57
N LEU A 205 1.74 19.26 -4.54
CA LEU A 205 0.31 19.24 -4.82
C LEU A 205 -0.50 19.85 -3.67
N GLY A 206 -0.19 19.47 -2.44
CA GLY A 206 -0.86 19.98 -1.23
C GLY A 206 -1.02 18.92 -0.16
N VAL A 207 -2.27 18.60 0.20
CA VAL A 207 -2.61 17.47 1.07
C VAL A 207 -2.76 16.22 0.18
N CYS A 208 -2.00 15.17 0.49
CA CYS A 208 -2.06 13.87 -0.18
C CYS A 208 -2.54 12.77 0.77
N ALA A 209 -2.98 11.64 0.22
CA ALA A 209 -3.40 10.48 0.99
C ALA A 209 -2.79 9.18 0.46
N GLY A 210 -2.73 8.16 1.31
CA GLY A 210 -2.28 6.81 0.96
C GLY A 210 -3.02 5.75 1.77
N ILE A 211 -3.41 4.66 1.10
CA ILE A 211 -4.14 3.54 1.70
C ILE A 211 -3.29 2.29 1.53
N CYS A 212 -2.92 1.64 2.62
CA CYS A 212 -2.00 0.51 2.60
C CYS A 212 -2.74 -0.82 2.89
N PRO A 213 -2.45 -1.89 2.12
CA PRO A 213 -2.94 -3.24 2.41
C PRO A 213 -2.19 -3.87 3.59
N PHE A 214 -2.76 -4.96 4.10
CA PHE A 214 -2.28 -5.69 5.28
C PHE A 214 -0.98 -6.49 5.03
N ASN A 215 -0.67 -6.82 3.78
CA ASN A 215 0.45 -7.72 3.48
C ASN A 215 1.83 -7.09 3.70
N PHE A 216 1.96 -5.75 3.71
CA PHE A 216 3.24 -5.07 4.00
C PHE A 216 3.04 -3.73 4.76
N PRO A 217 2.76 -3.77 6.08
CA PRO A 217 2.38 -2.60 6.86
C PRO A 217 3.54 -1.69 7.29
N ALA A 218 4.80 -1.98 6.92
CA ALA A 218 5.93 -1.03 7.02
C ALA A 218 6.38 -0.54 5.64
N MET A 219 6.63 -1.46 4.70
CA MET A 219 7.15 -1.16 3.36
C MET A 219 6.26 -0.19 2.59
N ILE A 220 4.96 -0.46 2.48
CA ILE A 220 4.06 0.33 1.62
C ILE A 220 3.81 1.74 2.18
N PRO A 221 3.63 1.96 3.50
CA PRO A 221 3.71 3.30 4.07
C PRO A 221 4.98 4.07 3.69
N LEU A 222 6.16 3.43 3.79
CA LEU A 222 7.46 4.03 3.48
C LEU A 222 7.70 4.24 1.97
N TRP A 223 6.98 3.53 1.11
CA TRP A 223 6.93 3.80 -0.34
C TRP A 223 6.13 5.06 -0.70
N MET A 224 5.31 5.57 0.23
CA MET A 224 4.34 6.63 -0.03
C MET A 224 4.66 7.92 0.72
N PHE A 225 4.56 7.93 2.06
CA PHE A 225 4.62 9.18 2.83
C PHE A 225 5.99 9.89 2.80
N PRO A 226 7.16 9.21 2.87
CA PRO A 226 8.46 9.88 2.91
C PRO A 226 8.71 10.73 1.66
N VAL A 227 8.40 10.16 0.48
CA VAL A 227 8.51 10.84 -0.82
C VAL A 227 7.57 12.05 -0.84
N ALA A 228 6.30 11.86 -0.48
CA ALA A 228 5.29 12.90 -0.48
C ALA A 228 5.67 14.11 0.41
N VAL A 229 6.06 13.85 1.67
CA VAL A 229 6.42 14.94 2.60
C VAL A 229 7.73 15.62 2.20
N THR A 230 8.69 14.91 1.60
CA THR A 230 9.95 15.51 1.12
C THR A 230 9.74 16.38 -0.11
N CYS A 231 8.79 16.04 -0.98
CA CYS A 231 8.30 16.94 -2.04
C CYS A 231 7.62 18.21 -1.51
N GLY A 232 7.25 18.26 -0.22
CA GLY A 232 6.65 19.41 0.46
C GLY A 232 5.14 19.31 0.67
N ASN A 233 4.55 18.13 0.49
CA ASN A 233 3.14 17.84 0.77
C ASN A 233 2.93 17.52 2.25
N THR A 234 1.69 17.47 2.68
CA THR A 234 1.27 16.83 3.95
C THR A 234 0.45 15.57 3.65
N TYR A 235 0.38 14.64 4.60
CA TYR A 235 -0.05 13.27 4.32
C TYR A 235 -1.08 12.72 5.30
N LEU A 236 -2.12 12.08 4.77
CA LEU A 236 -3.05 11.22 5.50
C LEU A 236 -2.81 9.76 5.10
N LEU A 237 -2.30 8.96 6.05
CA LEU A 237 -2.07 7.55 5.87
C LEU A 237 -3.21 6.73 6.50
N LYS A 238 -3.74 5.77 5.73
CA LYS A 238 -4.69 4.75 6.20
C LYS A 238 -3.99 3.38 6.11
N PRO A 239 -3.39 2.85 7.19
CA PRO A 239 -2.88 1.48 7.22
C PRO A 239 -4.05 0.47 7.23
N SER A 240 -3.78 -0.83 7.09
CA SER A 240 -4.83 -1.81 7.29
C SER A 240 -5.25 -1.86 8.76
N GLU A 241 -6.55 -2.07 8.98
CA GLU A 241 -7.15 -2.30 10.29
C GLU A 241 -6.76 -3.64 10.94
N ARG A 242 -5.95 -4.44 10.23
CA ARG A 242 -5.47 -5.76 10.64
C ARG A 242 -4.10 -5.74 11.32
N ASP A 243 -3.28 -4.75 11.00
CA ASP A 243 -1.87 -4.64 11.39
C ASP A 243 -1.35 -3.17 11.39
N PRO A 244 -2.04 -2.24 12.08
CA PRO A 244 -1.68 -0.83 12.08
C PRO A 244 -0.43 -0.49 12.89
N GLY A 245 0.07 -1.40 13.75
CA GLY A 245 1.13 -1.12 14.74
C GLY A 245 2.42 -0.60 14.11
N ALA A 246 2.87 -1.24 13.02
CA ALA A 246 4.07 -0.83 12.29
C ALA A 246 3.97 0.61 11.75
N ALA A 247 2.81 0.98 11.18
CA ALA A 247 2.59 2.34 10.67
C ALA A 247 2.57 3.39 11.80
N LEU A 248 2.02 3.05 12.98
CA LEU A 248 1.99 3.92 14.16
C LEU A 248 3.39 4.14 14.75
N LEU A 249 4.22 3.08 14.82
CA LEU A 249 5.63 3.17 15.20
C LEU A 249 6.42 4.08 14.24
N LEU A 250 6.20 3.92 12.92
CA LEU A 250 6.83 4.77 11.90
C LEU A 250 6.40 6.25 11.99
N ALA A 251 5.14 6.53 12.39
CA ALA A 251 4.68 7.90 12.61
C ALA A 251 5.33 8.56 13.84
N GLN A 252 5.50 7.81 14.94
CA GLN A 252 6.27 8.27 16.09
C GLN A 252 7.74 8.58 15.70
N MET A 253 8.40 7.66 14.99
CA MET A 253 9.78 7.86 14.50
C MET A 253 9.88 9.06 13.55
N ALA A 254 8.85 9.35 12.75
CA ALA A 254 8.82 10.54 11.91
C ALA A 254 8.77 11.84 12.74
N THR A 255 7.99 11.89 13.82
CA THR A 255 7.98 13.04 14.74
C THR A 255 9.29 13.15 15.52
N GLU A 256 9.90 12.05 15.97
CA GLU A 256 11.23 12.04 16.61
C GLU A 256 12.35 12.48 15.64
N ALA A 257 12.24 12.15 14.36
CA ALA A 257 13.10 12.68 13.30
C ALA A 257 12.94 14.20 13.08
N GLY A 258 11.88 14.81 13.64
CA GLY A 258 11.58 16.24 13.50
C GLY A 258 10.61 16.57 12.36
N LEU A 259 9.80 15.62 11.90
CA LEU A 259 8.69 15.92 11.00
C LEU A 259 7.63 16.74 11.75
N PRO A 260 7.24 17.94 11.29
CA PRO A 260 6.35 18.81 12.06
C PRO A 260 4.95 18.22 12.32
N PRO A 261 4.31 18.60 13.45
CA PRO A 261 2.91 18.30 13.72
C PRO A 261 2.01 18.55 12.51
N GLY A 262 1.18 17.55 12.19
CA GLY A 262 0.19 17.61 11.11
C GLY A 262 0.75 17.31 9.71
N VAL A 263 2.07 17.24 9.51
CA VAL A 263 2.66 16.87 8.20
C VAL A 263 2.42 15.40 7.86
N LEU A 264 2.37 14.52 8.86
CA LEU A 264 1.87 13.15 8.77
C LEU A 264 0.75 12.94 9.78
N ASN A 265 -0.34 12.33 9.34
CA ASN A 265 -1.46 11.90 10.18
C ASN A 265 -1.85 10.46 9.80
N ILE A 266 -2.23 9.65 10.78
CA ILE A 266 -2.77 8.30 10.60
C ILE A 266 -4.22 8.27 11.08
N VAL A 267 -5.11 7.80 10.21
CA VAL A 267 -6.54 7.59 10.50
C VAL A 267 -6.96 6.17 10.19
N HIS A 268 -7.62 5.53 11.16
CA HIS A 268 -8.01 4.11 11.06
C HIS A 268 -9.44 3.92 10.53
N GLY A 269 -9.74 2.70 10.11
CA GLY A 269 -11.09 2.24 9.74
C GLY A 269 -11.07 1.20 8.63
N THR A 270 -12.21 0.98 8.00
CA THR A 270 -12.42 0.02 6.90
C THR A 270 -12.85 0.78 5.63
N LYS A 271 -13.90 0.30 4.95
CA LYS A 271 -14.52 0.91 3.77
C LYS A 271 -14.84 2.40 4.00
N HIS A 272 -15.40 2.79 5.16
CA HIS A 272 -15.82 4.18 5.41
C HIS A 272 -14.65 5.18 5.38
N THR A 273 -13.54 4.88 6.05
CA THR A 273 -12.34 5.74 5.98
C THR A 273 -11.68 5.68 4.59
N VAL A 274 -11.75 4.54 3.89
CA VAL A 274 -11.32 4.44 2.48
C VAL A 274 -12.21 5.28 1.56
N ASP A 275 -13.53 5.30 1.77
CA ASP A 275 -14.48 6.09 0.97
C ASP A 275 -14.20 7.59 1.13
N PHE A 276 -13.98 8.05 2.37
CA PHE A 276 -13.59 9.44 2.66
C PHE A 276 -12.31 9.88 1.94
N LEU A 277 -11.38 8.95 1.66
CA LEU A 277 -10.11 9.23 0.99
C LEU A 277 -10.14 8.99 -0.53
N CYS A 278 -10.93 8.02 -1.01
CA CYS A 278 -11.01 7.63 -2.42
C CYS A 278 -12.21 8.27 -3.14
N ASP A 279 -13.42 7.87 -2.73
CA ASP A 279 -14.64 7.93 -3.54
C ASP A 279 -15.87 7.49 -2.72
N HIS A 280 -17.07 7.77 -3.23
CA HIS A 280 -18.32 7.28 -2.62
C HIS A 280 -18.41 5.72 -2.55
N PRO A 281 -17.90 4.96 -3.54
CA PRO A 281 -17.73 3.51 -3.43
C PRO A 281 -16.33 2.98 -3.86
N SER A 282 -15.86 1.80 -3.46
CA SER A 282 -16.22 0.86 -2.37
C SER A 282 -15.25 -0.34 -2.40
N ILE A 283 -15.21 -1.18 -1.33
CA ILE A 283 -15.12 -2.69 -1.32
C ILE A 283 -14.52 -3.21 0.02
N LYS A 284 -14.68 -4.51 0.32
CA LYS A 284 -14.28 -5.16 1.58
C LYS A 284 -14.05 -6.69 1.42
N GLU A 285 -13.23 -7.26 2.32
CA GLU A 285 -13.07 -8.69 2.67
C GLU A 285 -12.42 -9.69 1.68
N ALA A 286 -11.67 -10.67 2.23
CA ALA A 286 -10.65 -11.44 1.48
C ALA A 286 -10.54 -12.96 1.79
N VAL A 287 -10.60 -13.41 3.06
CA VAL A 287 -10.29 -14.83 3.39
C VAL A 287 -11.38 -15.78 2.91
N ALA A 288 -12.65 -15.51 3.25
CA ALA A 288 -13.78 -16.27 2.72
C ALA A 288 -13.90 -16.17 1.18
N ARG A 289 -13.42 -15.05 0.58
CA ARG A 289 -13.31 -14.91 -0.87
C ARG A 289 -12.28 -15.88 -1.45
N ALA A 290 -11.13 -16.08 -0.79
CA ALA A 290 -10.12 -17.05 -1.26
C ALA A 290 -10.64 -18.49 -1.22
N GLU A 291 -11.29 -18.93 -0.14
CA GLU A 291 -11.87 -20.28 -0.06
C GLU A 291 -12.98 -20.49 -1.10
N ALA A 292 -13.84 -19.49 -1.30
CA ALA A 292 -14.89 -19.53 -2.33
C ALA A 292 -14.33 -19.57 -3.76
N LEU A 293 -13.27 -18.79 -4.06
CA LEU A 293 -12.59 -18.83 -5.35
C LEU A 293 -11.97 -20.20 -5.62
N MET A 294 -11.32 -20.81 -4.63
CA MET A 294 -10.79 -22.18 -4.76
C MET A 294 -11.90 -23.21 -5.00
N GLU A 295 -13.02 -23.11 -4.30
CA GLU A 295 -14.15 -24.04 -4.47
C GLU A 295 -14.80 -23.92 -5.85
N GLU A 296 -15.03 -22.68 -6.32
CA GLU A 296 -15.66 -22.43 -7.62
C GLU A 296 -14.72 -22.78 -8.78
N GLY A 297 -13.42 -22.45 -8.67
CA GLY A 297 -12.42 -22.86 -9.64
C GLY A 297 -12.29 -24.38 -9.79
N ALA A 298 -12.48 -25.13 -8.70
CA ALA A 298 -12.51 -26.60 -8.76
C ALA A 298 -13.77 -27.13 -9.49
N LYS A 299 -14.94 -26.51 -9.30
CA LYS A 299 -16.16 -26.84 -10.07
C LYS A 299 -16.00 -26.56 -11.57
N GLU A 300 -15.26 -25.50 -11.91
CA GLU A 300 -14.89 -25.13 -13.28
C GLU A 300 -13.72 -25.97 -13.86
N GLY A 301 -13.26 -26.99 -13.12
CA GLY A 301 -12.35 -28.04 -13.62
C GLY A 301 -10.87 -27.86 -13.29
N ALA A 302 -10.50 -26.95 -12.38
CA ALA A 302 -9.14 -26.89 -11.85
C ALA A 302 -8.88 -28.06 -10.88
N GLU A 303 -7.74 -28.73 -11.01
CA GLU A 303 -7.34 -29.81 -10.10
C GLU A 303 -6.65 -29.24 -8.86
N ILE A 304 -7.22 -29.41 -7.67
CA ILE A 304 -6.55 -29.03 -6.42
C ILE A 304 -5.51 -30.10 -6.07
N LEU A 305 -4.24 -29.85 -6.43
CA LEU A 305 -3.10 -30.72 -6.10
C LEU A 305 -2.71 -30.66 -4.62
N LEU A 306 -3.00 -29.54 -3.96
CA LEU A 306 -2.81 -29.33 -2.52
C LEU A 306 -3.93 -28.44 -2.01
N ASP A 307 -4.71 -28.92 -1.05
CA ASP A 307 -5.83 -28.18 -0.46
C ASP A 307 -5.47 -27.68 0.94
N GLY A 308 -5.31 -26.37 1.08
CA GLY A 308 -5.04 -25.71 2.36
C GLY A 308 -6.28 -25.29 3.15
N ARG A 309 -7.49 -25.57 2.66
CA ARG A 309 -8.74 -25.13 3.31
C ARG A 309 -9.01 -25.87 4.61
N GLY A 310 -9.62 -25.19 5.57
CA GLY A 310 -10.04 -25.78 6.85
C GLY A 310 -8.91 -26.28 7.77
N ILE A 311 -7.64 -25.97 7.50
CA ILE A 311 -6.51 -26.34 8.37
C ILE A 311 -6.68 -25.69 9.75
N LYS A 312 -6.44 -26.48 10.80
CA LYS A 312 -6.36 -26.01 12.19
C LYS A 312 -4.94 -26.14 12.68
N VAL A 313 -4.32 -25.03 13.05
CA VAL A 313 -3.01 -25.01 13.67
C VAL A 313 -3.16 -25.39 15.15
N GLU A 314 -2.28 -26.25 15.67
CA GLU A 314 -2.31 -26.67 17.07
C GLU A 314 -2.06 -25.47 18.01
N GLY A 315 -2.75 -25.45 19.15
CA GLY A 315 -2.87 -24.27 20.02
C GLY A 315 -3.81 -23.17 19.48
N TYR A 316 -4.07 -23.12 18.17
CA TYR A 316 -4.74 -22.00 17.49
C TYR A 316 -5.99 -22.42 16.68
N PRO A 317 -6.98 -23.12 17.29
CA PRO A 317 -8.04 -23.83 16.58
C PRO A 317 -9.12 -22.96 15.91
N ASN A 318 -9.10 -21.64 16.13
CA ASN A 318 -10.06 -20.67 15.58
C ASN A 318 -9.42 -19.72 14.54
N GLY A 319 -8.19 -19.97 14.10
CA GLY A 319 -7.43 -19.03 13.28
C GLY A 319 -7.94 -18.85 11.85
N ASN A 320 -7.72 -17.67 11.29
CA ASN A 320 -8.00 -17.33 9.89
C ASN A 320 -6.92 -17.92 8.95
N PHE A 321 -6.61 -19.21 9.12
CA PHE A 321 -5.57 -19.90 8.36
C PHE A 321 -6.14 -20.49 7.07
N LEU A 322 -5.60 -20.04 5.93
CA LEU A 322 -5.58 -20.83 4.71
C LEU A 322 -4.17 -21.42 4.57
N GLY A 323 -4.05 -22.73 4.39
CA GLY A 323 -2.79 -23.38 4.11
C GLY A 323 -2.28 -23.10 2.69
N PRO A 324 -0.99 -23.34 2.42
CA PRO A 324 -0.46 -23.39 1.06
C PRO A 324 -1.33 -24.30 0.20
N SER A 325 -1.84 -23.78 -0.92
CA SER A 325 -2.73 -24.50 -1.82
C SER A 325 -2.22 -24.43 -3.27
N LEU A 326 -2.47 -25.47 -4.06
CA LEU A 326 -2.02 -25.60 -5.44
C LEU A 326 -3.20 -25.98 -6.34
N LEU A 327 -3.51 -25.14 -7.32
CA LEU A 327 -4.51 -25.42 -8.36
C LEU A 327 -3.79 -25.61 -9.69
N LEU A 328 -3.97 -26.77 -10.32
CA LEU A 328 -3.45 -27.12 -11.64
C LEU A 328 -4.52 -26.88 -12.71
N PHE A 329 -4.10 -26.23 -13.79
CA PHE A 329 -4.87 -26.00 -15.00
C PHE A 329 -4.14 -26.66 -16.17
N SER A 330 -4.75 -27.69 -16.77
CA SER A 330 -4.09 -28.52 -17.78
C SER A 330 -3.87 -27.83 -19.13
N SER A 331 -4.39 -26.61 -19.33
CA SER A 331 -4.07 -25.74 -20.47
C SER A 331 -4.36 -24.27 -20.19
N ALA A 332 -3.72 -23.37 -20.93
CA ALA A 332 -4.06 -21.94 -20.97
C ALA A 332 -5.56 -21.69 -21.19
N ALA A 333 -6.20 -22.45 -22.09
CA ALA A 333 -7.63 -22.34 -22.38
C ALA A 333 -8.56 -22.79 -21.22
N MET A 334 -8.06 -23.60 -20.28
CA MET A 334 -8.75 -23.91 -19.02
C MET A 334 -8.59 -22.76 -18.02
N ALA A 335 -7.36 -22.29 -17.81
CA ALA A 335 -7.09 -21.20 -16.88
C ALA A 335 -7.80 -19.90 -17.28
N ALA A 336 -7.74 -19.50 -18.56
CA ALA A 336 -8.30 -18.24 -19.06
C ALA A 336 -9.82 -18.08 -18.84
N ARG A 337 -10.57 -19.18 -18.73
CA ARG A 337 -12.01 -19.14 -18.42
C ARG A 337 -12.33 -19.22 -16.92
N ASN A 338 -11.43 -19.79 -16.12
CA ASN A 338 -11.67 -20.21 -14.74
C ASN A 338 -11.51 -19.05 -13.75
N VAL A 339 -12.46 -18.93 -12.81
CA VAL A 339 -12.55 -17.84 -11.85
C VAL A 339 -11.36 -17.81 -10.88
N ALA A 340 -10.81 -18.95 -10.47
CA ALA A 340 -9.65 -19.00 -9.57
C ALA A 340 -8.34 -18.51 -10.23
N TYR A 341 -8.26 -18.54 -11.56
CA TYR A 341 -7.15 -17.92 -12.29
C TYR A 341 -7.44 -16.46 -12.65
N ARG A 342 -8.69 -16.13 -13.02
CA ARG A 342 -9.11 -14.80 -13.43
C ARG A 342 -9.19 -13.77 -12.29
N GLU A 343 -9.47 -14.21 -11.07
CA GLU A 343 -9.60 -13.36 -9.89
C GLU A 343 -8.34 -13.46 -9.00
N GLU A 344 -7.76 -12.32 -8.63
CA GLU A 344 -6.60 -12.28 -7.74
C GLU A 344 -6.99 -12.78 -6.33
N ILE A 345 -6.47 -13.94 -5.90
CA ILE A 345 -6.96 -14.65 -4.71
C ILE A 345 -6.56 -13.97 -3.38
N PHE A 346 -5.42 -13.27 -3.32
CA PHE A 346 -4.88 -12.62 -2.10
C PHE A 346 -4.68 -13.54 -0.88
N ALA A 347 -4.34 -14.80 -1.11
CA ALA A 347 -4.07 -15.82 -0.09
C ALA A 347 -2.94 -16.77 -0.56
N PRO A 348 -2.41 -17.71 0.26
CA PRO A 348 -1.31 -18.60 -0.12
C PRO A 348 -1.76 -19.72 -1.08
N VAL A 349 -2.20 -19.33 -2.28
CA VAL A 349 -2.72 -20.20 -3.34
C VAL A 349 -1.91 -19.94 -4.61
N LEU A 350 -1.25 -20.97 -5.14
CA LEU A 350 -0.47 -20.89 -6.37
C LEU A 350 -1.19 -21.64 -7.50
N ASN A 351 -1.54 -20.90 -8.55
CA ASN A 351 -2.08 -21.42 -9.79
C ASN A 351 -0.94 -21.89 -10.71
N VAL A 352 -0.97 -23.14 -11.15
CA VAL A 352 -0.02 -23.74 -12.09
C VAL A 352 -0.73 -23.99 -13.41
N VAL A 353 -0.29 -23.35 -14.49
CA VAL A 353 -0.90 -23.50 -15.82
C VAL A 353 0.09 -24.16 -16.78
N CYS A 354 -0.33 -25.25 -17.42
CA CYS A 354 0.46 -25.91 -18.46
C CYS A 354 0.24 -25.26 -19.83
N VAL A 355 1.33 -25.15 -20.60
CA VAL A 355 1.41 -24.61 -21.96
C VAL A 355 2.55 -25.34 -22.70
N ASP A 356 2.43 -25.51 -24.01
CA ASP A 356 3.34 -26.33 -24.81
C ASP A 356 4.57 -25.55 -25.32
N SER A 357 4.56 -24.22 -25.26
CA SER A 357 5.62 -23.36 -25.82
C SER A 357 5.84 -22.06 -25.05
N LEU A 358 7.02 -21.45 -25.25
CA LEU A 358 7.35 -20.12 -24.73
C LEU A 358 6.46 -19.04 -25.37
N GLU A 359 6.12 -19.23 -26.65
CA GLU A 359 5.22 -18.38 -27.43
C GLU A 359 3.82 -18.39 -26.84
N GLU A 360 3.27 -19.57 -26.51
CA GLU A 360 1.99 -19.70 -25.81
C GLU A 360 2.06 -19.11 -24.40
N ALA A 361 3.14 -19.35 -23.66
CA ALA A 361 3.33 -18.76 -22.32
C ALA A 361 3.30 -17.21 -22.35
N ILE A 362 3.98 -16.60 -23.33
CA ILE A 362 3.98 -15.14 -23.55
C ILE A 362 2.58 -14.66 -23.95
N GLN A 363 1.91 -15.33 -24.88
CA GLN A 363 0.55 -14.98 -25.32
C GLN A 363 -0.48 -15.10 -24.17
N PHE A 364 -0.38 -16.14 -23.35
CA PHE A 364 -1.27 -16.39 -22.22
C PHE A 364 -1.11 -15.33 -21.11
N VAL A 365 0.13 -14.99 -20.73
CA VAL A 365 0.39 -13.88 -19.80
C VAL A 365 -0.01 -12.53 -20.42
N ASN A 366 0.17 -12.35 -21.73
CA ASN A 366 -0.28 -11.14 -22.42
C ASN A 366 -1.80 -11.03 -22.58
N ALA A 367 -2.54 -12.14 -22.49
CA ALA A 367 -4.00 -12.15 -22.42
C ALA A 367 -4.55 -11.81 -21.02
N SER A 368 -3.70 -11.78 -19.99
CA SER A 368 -4.11 -11.40 -18.63
C SER A 368 -4.50 -9.92 -18.55
N PRO A 369 -5.62 -9.57 -17.89
CA PRO A 369 -5.96 -8.17 -17.61
C PRO A 369 -4.99 -7.53 -16.60
N TYR A 370 -4.18 -8.33 -15.90
CA TYR A 370 -3.17 -7.88 -14.94
C TYR A 370 -1.77 -7.93 -15.55
N GLY A 371 -0.90 -7.00 -15.13
CA GLY A 371 0.42 -6.77 -15.74
C GLY A 371 1.46 -6.27 -14.73
N ASN A 372 1.36 -6.66 -13.47
CA ASN A 372 2.24 -6.19 -12.40
C ASN A 372 3.72 -6.55 -12.63
N GLY A 373 4.05 -7.82 -12.37
CA GLY A 373 5.38 -8.38 -12.52
C GLY A 373 5.31 -9.85 -12.87
N THR A 374 6.30 -10.33 -13.63
CA THR A 374 6.39 -11.72 -14.09
C THR A 374 7.85 -12.16 -14.21
N ALA A 375 8.09 -13.46 -14.28
CA ALA A 375 9.43 -14.03 -14.28
C ALA A 375 9.58 -15.20 -15.26
N ILE A 376 10.72 -15.26 -15.96
CA ILE A 376 11.17 -16.45 -16.70
C ILE A 376 12.35 -17.08 -15.97
N PHE A 377 12.25 -18.39 -15.73
CA PHE A 377 13.36 -19.22 -15.24
C PHE A 377 13.96 -20.00 -16.40
N THR A 378 15.19 -19.68 -16.79
CA THR A 378 15.85 -20.30 -17.94
C THR A 378 17.37 -20.11 -17.91
N SER A 379 18.09 -21.10 -18.43
CA SER A 379 19.51 -20.99 -18.80
C SER A 379 19.72 -20.47 -20.22
N SER A 380 18.67 -20.34 -21.04
CA SER A 380 18.76 -19.89 -22.42
C SER A 380 18.65 -18.37 -22.52
N GLY A 381 19.77 -17.71 -22.86
CA GLY A 381 19.79 -16.27 -23.14
C GLY A 381 18.88 -15.86 -24.31
N ALA A 382 18.61 -16.76 -25.26
CA ALA A 382 17.67 -16.52 -26.35
C ALA A 382 16.21 -16.49 -25.84
N ALA A 383 15.83 -17.45 -24.99
CA ALA A 383 14.51 -17.48 -24.35
C ALA A 383 14.31 -16.27 -23.44
N ALA A 384 15.30 -15.94 -22.60
CA ALA A 384 15.26 -14.78 -21.71
C ALA A 384 15.10 -13.46 -22.50
N ARG A 385 15.88 -13.25 -23.57
CA ARG A 385 15.78 -12.04 -24.41
C ARG A 385 14.47 -11.97 -25.21
N LYS A 386 13.94 -13.12 -25.67
CA LYS A 386 12.63 -13.17 -26.33
C LYS A 386 11.53 -12.75 -25.35
N TYR A 387 11.49 -13.39 -24.18
CA TYR A 387 10.53 -13.08 -23.13
C TYR A 387 10.59 -11.60 -22.72
N GLN A 388 11.79 -11.07 -22.42
CA GLN A 388 12.01 -9.66 -22.08
C GLN A 388 11.47 -8.66 -23.12
N LYS A 389 11.44 -9.04 -24.40
CA LYS A 389 11.00 -8.15 -25.50
C LYS A 389 9.51 -8.29 -25.83
N GLU A 390 8.94 -9.48 -25.66
CA GLU A 390 7.60 -9.82 -26.15
C GLU A 390 6.56 -9.93 -25.03
N ILE A 391 6.97 -9.92 -23.76
CA ILE A 391 6.08 -9.82 -22.60
C ILE A 391 5.70 -8.35 -22.34
N ASP A 392 4.40 -8.07 -22.18
CA ASP A 392 3.86 -6.74 -21.85
C ASP A 392 3.42 -6.72 -20.38
N VAL A 393 4.41 -6.65 -19.49
CA VAL A 393 4.26 -6.66 -18.02
C VAL A 393 5.25 -5.66 -17.42
N GLY A 394 4.85 -4.90 -16.40
CA GLY A 394 5.63 -3.79 -15.87
C GLY A 394 7.00 -4.18 -15.29
N GLN A 395 7.09 -5.33 -14.60
CA GLN A 395 8.35 -5.87 -14.07
C GLN A 395 8.67 -7.23 -14.70
N VAL A 396 9.90 -7.43 -15.16
CA VAL A 396 10.33 -8.68 -15.81
C VAL A 396 11.58 -9.24 -15.13
N GLY A 397 11.42 -10.37 -14.46
CA GLY A 397 12.50 -11.13 -13.83
C GLY A 397 13.08 -12.17 -14.78
N ILE A 398 14.41 -12.27 -14.81
CA ILE A 398 15.14 -13.37 -15.46
C ILE A 398 15.86 -14.13 -14.35
N ASN A 399 15.41 -15.35 -14.06
CA ASN A 399 15.80 -16.16 -12.90
C ASN A 399 15.55 -15.50 -11.52
N VAL A 400 14.65 -14.51 -11.46
CA VAL A 400 14.22 -13.81 -10.23
C VAL A 400 12.69 -13.82 -10.19
N PRO A 401 12.03 -14.48 -9.21
CA PRO A 401 10.56 -14.60 -9.19
C PRO A 401 9.85 -13.31 -8.77
N ILE A 402 10.56 -12.45 -8.04
CA ILE A 402 10.03 -11.23 -7.42
C ILE A 402 10.86 -10.04 -7.95
N PRO A 403 10.65 -9.59 -9.20
CA PRO A 403 11.48 -8.60 -9.89
C PRO A 403 11.24 -7.15 -9.43
N VAL A 404 11.00 -6.94 -8.12
CA VAL A 404 10.71 -5.63 -7.55
C VAL A 404 11.94 -4.73 -7.73
N PRO A 405 11.81 -3.58 -8.42
CA PRO A 405 12.94 -2.71 -8.71
C PRO A 405 13.61 -2.19 -7.44
N LEU A 406 14.92 -1.94 -7.51
CA LEU A 406 15.63 -1.14 -6.52
C LEU A 406 15.11 0.32 -6.56
N PRO A 407 15.04 1.05 -5.44
CA PRO A 407 14.37 2.36 -5.34
C PRO A 407 14.80 3.43 -6.37
N PHE A 408 16.01 3.29 -6.91
CA PHE A 408 16.55 4.16 -7.97
C PHE A 408 15.71 4.13 -9.25
N PHE A 409 14.91 3.08 -9.43
CA PHE A 409 13.81 2.95 -10.38
C PHE A 409 12.47 2.90 -9.62
N SER A 410 11.39 3.39 -10.22
CA SER A 410 10.05 3.38 -9.63
C SER A 410 9.44 1.96 -9.65
N PHE A 411 8.46 1.65 -8.78
CA PHE A 411 7.71 0.37 -8.83
C PHE A 411 6.81 0.32 -10.08
N THR A 412 7.30 -0.28 -11.16
CA THR A 412 6.56 -0.43 -12.41
C THR A 412 5.43 -1.45 -12.28
N GLY A 413 4.40 -1.31 -13.12
CA GLY A 413 3.27 -2.23 -13.22
C GLY A 413 2.35 -1.78 -14.36
N SER A 414 1.80 -2.71 -15.14
CA SER A 414 0.97 -2.40 -16.33
C SER A 414 -0.45 -2.97 -16.23
N ARG A 415 -1.30 -2.55 -17.17
CA ARG A 415 -2.72 -2.96 -17.30
C ARG A 415 -3.49 -2.78 -15.98
N GLY A 416 -4.38 -3.71 -15.64
CA GLY A 416 -5.22 -3.65 -14.43
C GLY A 416 -4.46 -3.67 -13.10
N SER A 417 -3.15 -3.91 -13.10
CA SER A 417 -2.31 -3.82 -11.90
C SER A 417 -1.85 -2.39 -11.56
N LEU A 418 -2.13 -1.41 -12.43
CA LEU A 418 -1.86 0.00 -12.16
C LEU A 418 -3.05 0.87 -12.63
N ARG A 419 -3.52 1.78 -11.78
CA ARG A 419 -4.48 2.83 -12.19
C ARG A 419 -3.80 4.20 -12.12
N GLY A 420 -3.11 4.53 -13.20
CA GLY A 420 -2.37 5.78 -13.37
C GLY A 420 -1.36 5.67 -14.51
N ASP A 421 -0.65 6.77 -14.74
CA ASP A 421 0.44 6.94 -15.69
C ASP A 421 1.83 7.05 -15.02
N LEU A 422 1.86 7.01 -13.68
CA LEU A 422 3.07 7.16 -12.86
C LEU A 422 3.17 6.06 -11.79
N HIS A 423 4.39 5.58 -11.58
CA HIS A 423 4.74 4.50 -10.66
C HIS A 423 5.14 4.97 -9.24
N PHE A 424 5.20 4.06 -8.26
CA PHE A 424 5.59 4.39 -6.87
C PHE A 424 7.08 4.75 -6.76
N TYR A 425 7.40 5.68 -5.85
CA TYR A 425 8.77 6.10 -5.49
C TYR A 425 9.67 6.40 -6.71
N GLY A 426 10.99 6.50 -6.53
CA GLY A 426 11.88 6.83 -7.65
C GLY A 426 11.62 8.23 -8.21
N LYS A 427 11.87 8.38 -9.52
CA LYS A 427 11.60 9.63 -10.26
C LYS A 427 10.11 9.90 -10.41
N GLU A 428 9.31 8.85 -10.58
CA GLU A 428 7.88 8.99 -10.86
C GLU A 428 7.07 9.29 -9.61
N GLY A 429 7.46 8.77 -8.45
CA GLY A 429 6.90 9.21 -7.17
C GLY A 429 7.14 10.70 -6.91
N VAL A 430 8.29 11.25 -7.29
CA VAL A 430 8.54 12.70 -7.22
C VAL A 430 7.69 13.47 -8.24
N ALA A 431 7.50 12.94 -9.45
CA ALA A 431 6.61 13.52 -10.45
C ALA A 431 5.12 13.46 -10.02
N PHE A 432 4.71 12.39 -9.36
CA PHE A 432 3.36 12.16 -8.83
C PHE A 432 3.04 13.11 -7.66
N TYR A 433 3.99 13.30 -6.75
CA TYR A 433 3.83 14.20 -5.59
C TYR A 433 4.17 15.67 -5.89
N THR A 434 4.35 16.05 -7.15
CA THR A 434 4.56 17.45 -7.56
C THR A 434 3.76 17.84 -8.81
N GLN A 435 3.72 19.14 -9.07
CA GLN A 435 3.20 19.73 -10.30
C GLN A 435 4.27 20.65 -10.90
N THR A 436 4.51 20.52 -12.20
CA THR A 436 5.41 21.43 -12.93
C THR A 436 4.70 22.75 -13.18
N LYS A 437 5.27 23.84 -12.67
CA LYS A 437 4.92 25.21 -13.03
C LYS A 437 6.00 25.78 -13.93
N THR A 438 5.65 26.14 -15.16
CA THR A 438 6.55 26.84 -16.09
C THR A 438 6.33 28.35 -15.98
N ILE A 439 7.43 29.11 -16.04
CA ILE A 439 7.46 30.57 -16.01
C ILE A 439 8.26 31.03 -17.22
N THR A 440 7.68 31.91 -18.03
CA THR A 440 8.39 32.66 -19.08
C THR A 440 8.49 34.10 -18.60
N SER A 441 9.70 34.66 -18.54
CA SER A 441 9.96 35.99 -17.97
C SER A 441 10.72 36.89 -18.94
N ASN A 442 10.32 38.16 -18.98
CA ASN A 442 10.99 39.25 -19.68
C ASN A 442 11.03 40.46 -18.73
N TRP A 443 12.20 41.09 -18.61
CA TRP A 443 12.40 42.28 -17.78
C TRP A 443 12.83 43.45 -18.66
N GLN A 444 11.89 44.34 -18.98
CA GLN A 444 12.18 45.54 -19.76
C GLN A 444 13.10 46.48 -18.98
N PHE A 445 14.36 46.58 -19.40
CA PHE A 445 15.38 47.39 -18.72
C PHE A 445 15.21 48.88 -19.06
N HIS A 446 14.16 49.49 -18.54
CA HIS A 446 14.10 50.94 -18.44
C HIS A 446 15.18 51.39 -17.46
N ALA A 447 16.19 52.10 -17.96
CA ALA A 447 17.19 52.75 -17.11
C ALA A 447 16.46 53.73 -16.16
N ALA A 448 16.44 53.41 -14.87
CA ALA A 448 15.87 54.30 -13.86
C ALA A 448 16.59 55.64 -13.92
N SER A 449 15.84 56.72 -14.17
CA SER A 449 16.40 58.06 -14.15
C SER A 449 17.01 58.35 -12.79
N ALA A 450 18.23 58.89 -12.77
CA ALA A 450 18.97 59.18 -11.55
C ALA A 450 18.39 60.39 -10.80
N GLN A 451 17.22 60.19 -10.16
CA GLN A 451 16.57 61.17 -9.29
C GLN A 451 16.11 60.47 -8.00
N ALA A 452 16.70 60.86 -6.88
CA ALA A 452 16.42 60.29 -5.57
C ALA A 452 15.03 60.71 -5.07
N ALA A 453 14.17 59.72 -4.82
CA ALA A 453 12.82 59.92 -4.28
C ALA A 453 12.73 59.51 -2.79
N SER A 454 13.61 60.05 -1.95
CA SER A 454 13.53 59.90 -0.49
C SER A 454 12.52 60.89 0.10
N SER A 455 11.23 60.56 0.04
CA SER A 455 10.17 61.37 0.65
C SER A 455 10.19 61.25 2.18
N MET A 456 10.93 62.14 2.86
CA MET A 456 10.74 62.35 4.30
C MET A 456 9.34 62.92 4.56
N PRO A 457 8.60 62.41 5.56
CA PRO A 457 7.31 62.96 5.94
C PRO A 457 7.49 64.24 6.77
N THR A 458 6.89 65.34 6.33
CA THR A 458 6.63 66.52 7.17
C THR A 458 5.15 66.57 7.55
N LEU A 459 4.89 66.80 8.84
CA LEU A 459 3.54 66.96 9.38
C LEU A 459 2.95 68.33 8.97
N LYS A 460 1.62 68.42 9.00
CA LYS A 460 0.88 69.69 9.01
C LYS A 460 0.58 70.11 10.45
#